data_AF-A0A4V2F1P1-F1
#
_entry.id   AF-A0A4V2F1P1-F1
#
_cell.length_a   1.000
_cell.length_b   1.000
_cell.length_c   1.000
_cell.angle_alpha   90.00
_cell.angle_beta   90.00
_cell.angle_gamma   90.00
#
_symmetry.space_group_name_H-M   'P 1'
#
loop_
_entity.id
_entity.type
_entity.pdbx_description
1 polymer ?
#
loop_
_entity_poly.entity_id
_entity_poly.type
_entity_poly.pdbx_seq_one_letter_code
_entity_poly.pdbx_strand_id
1 'polypeptide(L)'
;MEPIQQDKNGLIDEQMMSPSEMIEMFTEPVEEIIDEDEGVSMHIHGIEMDLPVQLMVAMDNDGTVQIGVTPPLYKIETSFTPVMHQLRFRFEKIE
;
A
#
# COMPACT_ATOMS: atom_id res chain seq x y z
N MET A 1 15.21 25.82 9.33
CA MET A 1 14.70 24.83 8.36
C MET A 1 15.88 23.95 8.02
N GLU A 2 15.85 22.69 8.45
CA GLU A 2 16.90 21.75 8.09
C GLU A 2 16.75 21.38 6.61
N PRO A 3 17.86 21.25 5.87
CA PRO A 3 17.83 20.91 4.46
C PRO A 3 17.36 19.46 4.29
N ILE A 4 16.43 19.26 3.35
CA ILE A 4 15.95 17.93 2.94
C ILE A 4 17.18 17.16 2.41
N GLN A 5 17.59 16.12 3.13
CA GLN A 5 18.72 15.29 2.74
C GLN A 5 18.30 14.44 1.53
N GLN A 6 19.03 14.60 0.42
CA GLN A 6 18.89 13.75 -0.77
C GLN A 6 19.64 12.45 -0.52
N ASP A 7 18.91 11.34 -0.46
CA ASP A 7 19.50 10.01 -0.59
C ASP A 7 19.42 9.50 -2.04
N LYS A 8 20.08 8.38 -2.30
CA LYS A 8 20.29 7.82 -3.63
C LYS A 8 19.02 7.27 -4.30
N ASN A 9 17.85 7.33 -3.65
CA ASN A 9 16.55 6.82 -4.08
C ASN A 9 15.39 7.85 -4.02
N GLY A 10 15.68 9.14 -4.20
CA GLY A 10 14.64 10.10 -4.59
C GLY A 10 13.90 10.78 -3.45
N LEU A 11 13.00 11.69 -3.80
CA LEU A 11 12.43 12.72 -2.92
C LEU A 11 11.35 12.20 -1.95
N ILE A 12 11.29 10.89 -1.74
CA ILE A 12 10.27 10.18 -0.97
C ILE A 12 10.90 9.62 0.30
N ASP A 13 10.14 9.57 1.39
CA ASP A 13 10.57 8.99 2.66
C ASP A 13 10.95 7.50 2.49
N GLU A 14 12.10 7.10 3.03
CA GLU A 14 12.66 5.74 2.93
C GLU A 14 11.74 4.64 3.51
N GLN A 15 10.81 5.01 4.37
CA GLN A 15 9.83 4.10 4.97
C GLN A 15 8.58 3.92 4.10
N MET A 16 8.46 4.67 2.99
CA MET A 16 7.37 4.52 2.02
C MET A 16 7.73 3.53 0.92
N MET A 17 6.71 2.82 0.43
CA MET A 17 6.83 1.92 -0.72
C MET A 17 6.21 2.56 -1.95
N SER A 18 6.52 2.03 -3.13
CA SER A 18 5.82 2.38 -4.36
C SER A 18 4.37 1.86 -4.37
N PRO A 19 3.47 2.49 -5.14
CA PRO A 19 2.12 1.97 -5.31
C PRO A 19 2.06 0.54 -5.86
N SER A 20 3.01 0.15 -6.71
CA SER A 20 3.13 -1.22 -7.22
C SER A 20 3.43 -2.24 -6.12
N GLU A 21 4.42 -1.96 -5.26
CA GLU A 21 4.77 -2.84 -4.14
C GLU A 21 3.61 -2.97 -3.15
N MET A 22 2.87 -1.88 -2.92
CA MET A 22 1.67 -1.92 -2.08
C MET A 22 0.57 -2.79 -2.68
N ILE A 23 0.33 -2.71 -4.00
CA ILE A 23 -0.65 -3.56 -4.68
C ILE A 23 -0.22 -5.02 -4.56
N GLU A 24 1.05 -5.33 -4.80
CA GLU A 24 1.61 -6.68 -4.69
C GLU A 24 1.34 -7.29 -3.32
N MET A 25 1.58 -6.53 -2.24
CA MET A 25 1.30 -6.93 -0.84
C MET A 25 -0.17 -7.32 -0.60
N PHE A 26 -1.13 -6.72 -1.31
CA PHE A 26 -2.56 -7.04 -1.18
C PHE A 26 -3.05 -8.10 -2.17
N THR A 27 -2.30 -8.34 -3.25
CA THR A 27 -2.65 -9.28 -4.31
C THR A 27 -2.13 -10.69 -4.11
N GLU A 28 -1.31 -10.98 -3.09
CA GLU A 28 -0.96 -12.36 -2.70
C GLU A 28 -2.11 -12.96 -1.89
N PRO A 29 -3.09 -13.67 -2.49
CA PRO A 29 -4.29 -14.08 -1.78
C PRO A 29 -4.11 -15.50 -1.24
N VAL A 30 -4.79 -15.78 -0.14
CA VAL A 30 -5.18 -17.16 0.19
C VAL A 30 -6.26 -17.56 -0.81
N GLU A 31 -5.89 -18.28 -1.87
CA GLU A 31 -6.82 -18.65 -2.96
C GLU A 31 -7.96 -19.59 -2.51
N GLU A 32 -7.70 -20.37 -1.45
CA GLU A 32 -8.62 -21.35 -0.90
C GLU A 32 -8.47 -21.44 0.61
N ILE A 33 -9.61 -21.49 1.31
CA ILE A 33 -9.67 -21.78 2.74
C ILE A 33 -10.37 -23.13 2.89
N ILE A 34 -9.65 -24.11 3.43
CA ILE A 34 -10.12 -25.48 3.64
C ILE A 34 -10.27 -25.72 5.14
N ASP A 35 -11.45 -26.17 5.56
CA ASP A 35 -11.71 -26.74 6.87
C ASP A 35 -12.01 -28.24 6.70
N GLU A 36 -10.99 -29.06 6.98
CA GLU A 36 -11.09 -30.52 6.82
C GLU A 36 -12.00 -31.17 7.86
N ASP A 37 -12.10 -30.59 9.06
CA ASP A 37 -12.89 -31.14 10.18
C ASP A 37 -14.40 -31.02 9.90
N GLU A 38 -14.81 -29.90 9.28
CA GLU A 38 -16.19 -29.65 8.88
C GLU A 38 -16.47 -30.02 7.40
N GLY A 39 -15.44 -30.40 6.63
CA GLY A 39 -15.55 -30.78 5.22
C GLY A 39 -15.94 -29.60 4.31
N VAL A 40 -15.53 -28.38 4.65
CA VAL A 40 -15.89 -27.15 3.94
C VAL A 40 -14.68 -26.62 3.15
N SER A 41 -14.89 -26.28 1.88
CA SER A 41 -13.93 -25.50 1.08
C SER A 41 -14.57 -24.19 0.65
N MET A 42 -13.80 -23.10 0.72
CA MET A 42 -14.19 -21.76 0.32
C MET A 42 -13.17 -21.20 -0.66
N HIS A 43 -13.66 -20.68 -1.79
CA HIS A 43 -12.84 -20.00 -2.78
C HIS A 43 -13.11 -18.50 -2.75
N ILE A 44 -12.04 -17.71 -2.77
CA ILE A 44 -12.15 -16.25 -2.87
C ILE A 44 -12.30 -15.88 -4.35
N HIS A 45 -13.47 -15.34 -4.72
CA HIS A 45 -13.75 -14.85 -6.08
C HIS A 45 -13.26 -13.41 -6.30
N GLY A 46 -13.22 -12.61 -5.24
CA GLY A 46 -12.77 -11.23 -5.30
C GLY A 46 -12.67 -10.61 -3.91
N ILE A 47 -11.92 -9.52 -3.85
CA ILE A 47 -11.64 -8.77 -2.64
C ILE A 47 -11.89 -7.30 -2.94
N GLU A 48 -12.73 -6.65 -2.15
CA GLU A 48 -12.90 -5.20 -2.16
C GLU A 48 -12.41 -4.64 -0.82
N MET A 49 -11.48 -3.68 -0.86
CA MET A 49 -10.87 -3.08 0.31
C MET A 49 -10.86 -1.56 0.21
N ASP A 50 -11.27 -0.90 1.28
CA ASP A 50 -11.14 0.54 1.47
C ASP A 50 -10.06 0.80 2.53
N LEU A 51 -8.91 1.34 2.10
CA LEU A 51 -7.74 1.50 2.95
C LEU A 51 -7.36 2.98 3.06
N PRO A 52 -7.28 3.54 4.29
CA PRO A 52 -6.64 4.83 4.49
C PRO A 52 -5.12 4.69 4.30
N VAL A 53 -4.52 5.41 3.37
CA VAL A 53 -3.07 5.39 3.13
C VAL A 53 -2.48 6.78 3.32
N GLN A 54 -1.22 6.85 3.75
CA GLN A 54 -0.46 8.08 3.59
C GLN A 54 0.08 8.12 2.15
N LEU A 55 0.03 9.31 1.55
CA LEU A 55 0.49 9.53 0.17
C LEU A 55 1.49 10.68 0.17
N MET A 56 2.64 10.47 -0.45
CA MET A 56 3.62 11.50 -0.73
C MET A 56 3.84 11.60 -2.23
N VAL A 57 3.85 12.82 -2.76
CA VAL A 57 4.12 13.10 -4.16
C VAL A 57 5.28 14.07 -4.22
N ALA A 58 6.30 13.71 -4.98
CA ALA A 58 7.46 14.56 -5.20
C ALA A 58 7.85 14.56 -6.69
N MET A 59 8.61 15.56 -7.11
CA MET A 59 9.05 15.71 -8.50
C MET A 59 10.55 15.93 -8.51
N ASP A 60 11.28 15.09 -9.23
CA ASP A 60 12.72 15.22 -9.37
C ASP A 60 13.13 16.34 -10.33
N ASN A 61 14.45 16.56 -10.43
CA ASN A 61 15.03 17.63 -11.24
C ASN A 61 14.79 17.45 -12.75
N ASP A 62 14.46 16.23 -13.18
CA ASP A 62 14.16 15.89 -14.58
C ASP A 62 12.65 16.00 -14.87
N GLY A 63 11.84 16.38 -13.86
CA GLY A 63 10.40 16.52 -13.97
C GLY A 63 9.62 15.20 -13.81
N THR A 64 10.30 14.12 -13.42
CA THR A 64 9.63 12.84 -13.16
C THR A 64 8.94 12.89 -11.81
N VAL A 65 7.68 12.49 -11.79
CA VAL A 65 6.88 12.41 -10.55
C VAL A 65 7.13 11.08 -9.87
N GLN A 66 7.45 11.15 -8.58
CA GLN A 66 7.61 10.02 -7.70
C GLN A 66 6.45 10.01 -6.70
N ILE A 67 5.89 8.82 -6.46
CA ILE A 67 4.76 8.63 -5.55
C ILE A 67 5.16 7.56 -4.54
N GLY A 68 5.09 7.93 -3.26
CA GLY A 68 5.27 7.02 -2.13
C GLY A 68 3.96 6.81 -1.39
N VAL A 69 3.72 5.58 -0.93
CA VAL A 69 2.55 5.19 -0.14
C VAL A 69 2.96 4.40 1.10
N THR A 70 2.19 4.54 2.18
CA THR A 70 2.23 3.61 3.32
C THR A 70 0.83 3.14 3.68
N PRO A 71 0.64 1.80 3.81
CA PRO A 71 -0.64 1.26 4.26
C PRO A 71 -0.90 1.62 5.73
N PRO A 72 -2.16 1.64 6.18
CA PRO A 72 -2.52 1.99 7.56
C PRO A 72 -2.18 0.89 8.57
N LEU A 73 -1.53 -0.18 8.11
CA LEU A 73 -1.11 -1.32 8.92
C LEU A 73 -0.05 -0.94 9.96
N TYR A 74 0.58 0.23 9.81
CA TYR A 74 1.61 0.71 10.71
C TYR A 74 1.04 1.66 11.76
N LYS A 75 1.40 1.43 13.02
CA LYS A 75 1.22 2.39 14.10
C LYS A 75 2.21 3.54 13.84
N ILE A 76 1.76 4.60 13.18
CA ILE A 76 2.63 5.74 12.88
C ILE A 76 2.72 6.62 14.13
N GLU A 77 3.73 6.39 14.96
CA GLU A 77 4.03 7.25 16.12
C GLU A 77 4.57 8.60 15.63
N THR A 78 3.66 9.54 15.39
CA THR A 78 3.98 10.89 14.90
C THR A 78 3.52 11.93 15.91
N SER A 79 4.26 13.03 15.98
CA SER A 79 3.92 14.20 16.80
C SER A 79 2.76 15.02 16.20
N PHE A 80 2.30 14.67 15.00
CA PHE A 80 1.22 15.31 14.25
C PHE A 80 0.35 14.26 13.56
N THR A 81 -0.96 14.48 13.46
CA THR A 81 -1.85 13.54 12.77
C THR A 81 -1.57 13.58 11.25
N PRO A 82 -1.19 12.45 10.62
CA PRO A 82 -0.94 12.41 9.18
C PRO A 82 -2.24 12.60 8.40
N VAL A 83 -2.15 13.29 7.26
CA VAL A 83 -3.26 13.35 6.29
C VAL A 83 -3.34 12.02 5.56
N MET A 84 -4.44 11.30 5.79
CA MET A 84 -4.71 10.02 5.14
C MET A 84 -5.61 10.22 3.93
N HIS A 85 -5.28 9.55 2.84
CA HIS A 85 -6.08 9.45 1.62
C HIS A 85 -6.78 8.09 1.60
N GLN A 86 -8.00 8.01 1.11
CA GLN A 86 -8.69 6.74 0.99
C GLN A 86 -8.45 6.14 -0.40
N LEU A 87 -7.88 4.94 -0.45
CA LEU A 87 -7.77 4.16 -1.68
C LEU A 87 -8.72 2.97 -1.63
N ARG A 88 -9.44 2.76 -2.73
CA ARG A 88 -10.28 1.59 -2.95
C ARG A 88 -9.59 0.64 -3.91
N PHE A 89 -9.42 -0.60 -3.48
CA PHE A 89 -8.92 -1.68 -4.31
C PHE A 89 -10.03 -2.70 -4.56
N ARG A 90 -10.13 -3.15 -5.81
CA ARG A 90 -11.00 -4.26 -6.20
C ARG A 90 -10.17 -5.26 -6.97
N PHE A 91 -10.03 -6.44 -6.40
CA PHE A 91 -9.36 -7.59 -6.99
C PHE A 91 -10.42 -8.60 -7.40
N GLU A 92 -10.34 -9.09 -8.62
CA GLU A 92 -11.25 -10.09 -9.16
C GLU A 92 -10.43 -11.23 -9.75
N LYS A 93 -10.84 -12.46 -9.48
CA LYS A 93 -10.27 -13.63 -10.16
C LYS A 93 -10.75 -13.63 -11.61
N ILE A 94 -9.81 -13.58 -12.55
CA ILE A 94 -10.09 -13.75 -13.98
C ILE A 94 -10.04 -15.26 -14.28
N GLU A 95 -11.11 -15.79 -14.87
CA GLU A 95 -11.24 -17.19 -15.29
C GLU A 95 -10.46 -17.51 -16.58
#